data_AF-A0A848VED3-F1
#
_entry.id   AF-A0A848VED3-F1
#
_cell.length_a   1.000
_cell.length_b   1.000
_cell.length_c   1.000
_cell.angle_alpha   90.00
_cell.angle_beta   90.00
_cell.angle_gamma   90.00
#
_symmetry.space_group_name_H-M   'P 1'
#
loop_
_entity.id
_entity.type
_entity.pdbx_description
1 polymer ?
#
loop_
_entity_poly.entity_id
_entity_poly.type
_entity_poly.pdbx_seq_one_letter_code
_entity_poly.pdbx_strand_id
1 'polypeptide(L)' 'MKTRRPEPVICEDGFGEQYLRGLRPDGTLYDLARNAHPQKSKFCGVCFSPDGSVLFVNIQEPGITLAIIGLWGKLRADPV' A
#
# COMPACT_ATOMS: atom_id res chain seq x y z
N MET A 1 -13.93 -21.44 4.24
CA MET A 1 -12.58 -20.88 4.43
C MET A 1 -12.71 -19.36 4.54
N LYS A 2 -12.57 -18.76 5.73
CA LYS A 2 -12.64 -17.29 5.87
C LYS A 2 -11.41 -16.71 5.18
N THR A 3 -11.60 -15.98 4.09
CA THR A 3 -10.54 -15.16 3.51
C THR A 3 -10.17 -14.12 4.56
N ARG A 4 -8.98 -14.25 5.16
CA ARG A 4 -8.47 -13.24 6.10
C ARG A 4 -8.34 -11.94 5.30
N ARG A 5 -9.04 -10.90 5.73
CA ARG A 5 -8.98 -9.58 5.10
C ARG A 5 -7.52 -9.06 5.23
N PRO A 6 -6.90 -8.53 4.17
CA PRO A 6 -5.61 -7.86 4.28
C PRO A 6 -5.72 -6.66 5.24
N GLU A 7 -4.61 -6.27 5.85
CA GLU A 7 -4.54 -5.06 6.67
C GLU A 7 -4.93 -3.83 5.83
N PRO A 8 -5.58 -2.81 6.41
CA PRO A 8 -5.85 -1.56 5.69
C PRO A 8 -4.54 -0.94 5.19
N VAL A 9 -4.51 -0.58 3.91
CA VAL A 9 -3.42 0.18 3.30
C VAL A 9 -3.91 1.59 3.01
N ILE A 10 -3.11 2.58 3.39
CA ILE A 10 -3.42 4.01 3.27
C ILE A 10 -2.50 4.60 2.20
N CYS A 11 -3.08 5.44 1.34
CA CYS A 11 -2.35 6.26 0.37
C CYS A 11 -2.10 7.65 0.97
N GLU A 12 -0.85 8.08 1.04
CA GLU A 12 -0.55 9.46 1.42
C GLU A 12 -0.67 10.44 0.23
N ASP A 13 -1.11 11.64 0.57
CA ASP A 13 -1.20 12.83 -0.28
C ASP A 13 -0.77 14.05 0.55
N GLY A 14 0.54 14.27 0.65
CA GLY A 14 1.15 15.38 1.38
C GLY A 14 2.03 16.28 0.52
N PHE A 15 2.71 17.24 1.15
CA PHE A 15 3.68 18.12 0.46
C PHE A 15 5.08 17.50 0.28
N GLY A 16 5.33 16.33 0.89
CA GLY A 16 6.66 15.72 0.99
C GLY A 16 6.81 14.44 0.18
N GLU A 17 7.60 13.52 0.72
CA GLU A 17 7.61 12.14 0.24
C GLU A 17 6.24 11.49 0.46
N GLN A 18 5.85 10.63 -0.48
CA GLN A 18 4.54 9.97 -0.45
C GLN A 18 4.74 8.49 -0.17
N TYR A 19 3.95 7.94 0.74
CA TYR A 19 4.05 6.55 1.13
C TYR A 19 2.72 5.81 1.00
N LEU A 20 2.84 4.52 0.73
CA LEU A 20 1.83 3.57 1.16
C LEU A 20 2.13 3.23 2.61
N ARG A 21 1.13 3.34 3.47
CA ARG A 21 1.22 2.96 4.89
C ARG A 21 0.35 1.74 5.16
N GLY A 22 0.85 0.81 5.96
CA GLY A 22 0.00 -0.22 6.57
C GLY A 22 -0.47 0.24 7.95
N LEU A 23 -1.71 -0.13 8.31
CA LEU A 23 -2.26 0.10 9.64
C LEU A 23 -2.29 -1.21 10.44
N ARG A 24 -1.53 -1.26 11.54
CA ARG A 24 -1.54 -2.39 12.46
C ARG A 24 -2.83 -2.44 13.29
N PRO A 25 -3.21 -3.61 13.83
CA PRO A 25 -4.36 -3.73 14.73
C PRO A 25 -4.30 -2.85 15.98
N ASP A 26 -3.09 -2.47 16.43
CA ASP A 26 -2.88 -1.58 17.57
C ASP A 26 -3.01 -0.09 17.22
N GLY A 27 -3.31 0.23 15.95
CA GLY A 27 -3.45 1.59 15.44
C GLY A 27 -2.14 2.24 15.00
N THR A 28 -1.00 1.57 15.13
CA THR A 28 0.28 2.11 14.65
C THR A 28 0.43 1.96 13.14
N LEU A 29 1.10 2.94 12.52
CA LEU A 29 1.44 2.90 11.11
C LEU A 29 2.80 2.26 10.87
N TYR A 30 2.99 1.69 9.68
CA TYR A 30 4.31 1.34 9.16
C TYR A 30 4.44 1.68 7.69
N ASP A 31 5.69 1.87 7.27
CA ASP A 31 6.05 2.22 5.91
C ASP A 31 6.00 0.96 5.05
N LEU A 32 5.02 0.88 4.15
CA LEU A 32 4.92 -0.24 3.21
C LEU A 32 5.77 0.01 1.97
N ALA A 33 5.67 1.21 1.41
CA ALA A 33 6.46 1.63 0.25
C ALA A 33 6.56 3.15 0.18
N ARG A 34 7.66 3.66 -0.40
CA ARG A 34 7.82 5.06 -0.78
C ARG A 34 7.60 5.21 -2.28
N ASN A 35 6.86 6.22 -2.72
CA ASN A 35 6.81 6.57 -4.13
C ASN A 35 8.15 7.18 -4.56
N ALA A 36 8.88 6.49 -5.43
CA ALA A 36 10.15 6.97 -5.97
C ALA A 36 10.01 7.94 -7.16
N HIS A 37 8.79 8.33 -7.53
CA HIS A 37 8.56 9.26 -8.63
C HIS A 37 9.30 10.60 -8.40
N PRO A 38 10.06 11.13 -9.39
CA PRO A 38 10.90 12.31 -9.21
C PRO A 38 10.14 13.57 -8.73
N GLN A 39 8.88 13.69 -9.14
CA GLN A 39 8.02 14.82 -8.75
C GLN A 39 7.26 14.61 -7.43
N LYS A 40 7.56 13.53 -6.69
CA LYS A 40 6.87 13.17 -5.43
C LYS A 40 5.35 13.11 -5.59
N SER A 41 4.91 12.57 -6.72
CA SER A 41 3.49 12.44 -7.04
C SER A 41 2.77 11.57 -6.01
N LYS A 42 1.53 11.90 -5.71
CA LYS A 42 0.76 11.19 -4.68
C LYS A 42 0.28 9.82 -5.11
N PHE A 43 0.07 8.96 -4.13
CA PHE A 43 -0.75 7.78 -4.34
C PHE A 43 -2.23 8.19 -4.35
N CYS A 44 -3.04 7.55 -5.18
CA CYS A 44 -4.46 7.92 -5.32
C CYS A 44 -5.43 6.74 -5.38
N GLY A 45 -5.00 5.56 -4.91
CA GLY A 45 -5.83 4.37 -4.86
C GLY A 45 -4.98 3.13 -4.63
N VAL A 46 -5.52 2.19 -3.84
CA VAL A 46 -4.90 0.90 -3.61
C VAL A 46 -5.98 -0.17 -3.45
N CYS A 47 -5.75 -1.34 -4.05
CA CYS A 47 -6.58 -2.52 -3.80
C CYS A 47 -5.76 -3.81 -4.01
N PHE A 48 -6.31 -4.93 -3.54
CA PHE A 48 -5.75 -6.25 -3.77
C PHE A 48 -6.61 -7.02 -4.77
N SER A 49 -5.98 -7.90 -5.55
CA SER A 49 -6.70 -8.93 -6.30
C SER A 49 -7.54 -9.81 -5.35
N PRO A 50 -8.60 -10.48 -5.85
CA PRO A 50 -9.47 -11.32 -5.00
C PRO A 50 -8.75 -12.43 -4.23
N ASP A 51 -7.65 -12.95 -4.77
CA ASP A 51 -6.79 -13.97 -4.17
C ASP A 51 -5.66 -13.37 -3.29
N GLY A 52 -5.50 -12.04 -3.28
CA GLY A 52 -4.49 -11.32 -2.50
C GLY A 52 -3.06 -11.42 -3.03
N SER A 53 -2.84 -11.97 -4.23
CA SER A 53 -1.50 -12.15 -4.81
C SER A 53 -0.94 -10.88 -5.46
N VAL A 54 -1.82 -9.95 -5.85
CA VAL A 54 -1.45 -8.69 -6.50
C VAL A 54 -1.97 -7.50 -5.70
N LEU A 55 -1.10 -6.53 -5.44
CA LEU A 55 -1.48 -5.19 -5.02
C LEU A 55 -1.49 -4.28 -6.25
N PHE A 56 -2.63 -3.63 -6.50
CA PHE A 56 -2.75 -2.56 -7.48
C PHE A 56 -2.67 -1.22 -6.78
N VAL A 57 -1.84 -0.31 -7.29
CA VAL A 57 -1.72 1.05 -6.75
C VAL A 57 -1.63 2.08 -7.87
N ASN A 58 -2.25 3.24 -7.66
CA ASN A 58 -2.25 4.35 -8.60
C ASN A 58 -1.34 5.49 -8.14
N ILE A 59 -0.57 6.06 -9.07
CA ILE A 59 0.16 7.33 -8.92
C ILE A 59 -0.60 8.37 -9.75
N GLN A 60 -1.05 9.47 -9.11
CA GLN A 60 -1.99 10.40 -9.74
C GLN A 60 -1.45 11.04 -11.02
N GLU A 61 -0.28 11.67 -10.94
CA GLU A 61 0.38 12.33 -12.07
C GLU A 61 1.69 11.58 -12.35
N PRO A 62 1.92 11.04 -13.57
CA PRO A 62 1.16 11.25 -14.81
C PRO A 62 0.03 10.22 -15.08
N GLY A 63 -0.55 9.61 -14.05
CA GLY A 63 -1.65 8.64 -14.20
C GLY A 63 -1.16 7.21 -14.43
N ILE A 64 -0.33 6.69 -13.52
CA ILE A 64 0.27 5.36 -13.63
C ILE A 64 -0.47 4.39 -12.72
N THR A 65 -0.74 3.17 -13.22
CA THR A 65 -1.19 2.04 -12.40
C THR A 65 -0.11 0.98 -12.37
N LEU A 66 0.29 0.56 -11.17
CA LEU A 66 1.26 -0.51 -10.94
C LEU A 66 0.53 -1.75 -10.44
N ALA A 67 0.93 -2.92 -10.94
CA ALA A 67 0.54 -4.23 -10.42
C ALA A 67 1.77 -4.87 -9.78
N ILE A 68 1.72 -5.11 -8.48
CA ILE A 68 2.85 -5.62 -7.69
C ILE A 68 2.49 -6.99 -7.13
N ILE A 69 3.17 -8.02 -7.65
CA ILE A 69 2.99 -9.40 -7.20
C ILE A 69 3.79 -9.61 -5.92
N GLY A 70 3.19 -10.22 -4.90
CA GLY A 70 3.86 -10.45 -3.63
C GLY A 70 3.11 -11.37 -2.68
N LEU A 71 3.81 -11.82 -1.63
CA LEU A 71 3.22 -12.58 -0.53
C LEU A 71 2.59 -11.65 0.51
N TRP A 72 1.63 -10.82 0.07
CA TRP A 72 1.02 -9.76 0.88
C TRP A 72 0.34 -10.25 2.17
N GLY A 73 -0.10 -11.52 2.22
CA GLY A 73 -0.63 -12.14 3.44
C GLY A 73 0.39 -12.28 4.59
N LYS A 74 1.70 -12.19 4.30
CA LYS A 74 2.79 -12.25 5.29
C LYS A 74 3.21 -10.88 5.83
N LEU A 75 2.66 -9.80 5.29
CA LEU A 75 3.05 -8.43 5.66
C LEU A 75 2.55 -7.97 7.03
N ARG A 76 1.81 -8.83 7.76
CA ARG A 76 1.55 -8.62 9.18
C ARG A 76 2.89 -8.41 9.87
N ALA A 77 3.15 -7.16 10.26
CA ALA A 77 4.34 -6.82 10.99
C ALA A 77 4.43 -7.73 12.21
N ASP A 78 5.52 -8.46 12.32
CA ASP A 78 5.89 -9.08 13.59
C ASP A 78 5.85 -7.97 14.66
N PRO A 79 5.29 -8.25 15.85
CA PRO A 79 5.34 -7.32 16.95
C PRO A 79 6.81 -7.17 17.34
N VAL A 80 7.46 -6.11 16.85
CA VAL A 80 8.71 -5.62 17.42
C VAL A 80 8.36 -4.79 18.63
#